data_AF-A0A484NRN5-F1
#
_entry.id   AF-A0A484NRN5-F1
#
_cell.length_a   1.000
_cell.length_b   1.000
_cell.length_c   1.000
_cell.angle_alpha   90.00
_cell.angle_beta   90.00
_cell.angle_gamma   90.00
#
_symmetry.space_group_name_H-M   'P 1'
#
loop_
_entity.id
_entity.type
_entity.pdbx_description
1 polymer ?
#
loop_
_entity_poly.entity_id
_entity_poly.type
_entity_poly.pdbx_seq_one_letter_code
_entity_poly.pdbx_strand_id
1 'polypeptide(L)'
;MRWTEQAGHLEARLNGILIDSYAPGESAGYPTLCKGRFEVDGEADHVLEEPASLNAVGLLPRLAEMGVAAIKIEGRQRSPAYVSQVVATLRAAIDSACAAPSRFAARPEWMSALARHAEGAQVTQGAFDRPWK
;
A
#
# COMPACT_ATOMS: atom_id res chain seq x y z
N MET A 1 11.79 3.53 -18.49
CA MET A 1 11.84 2.52 -17.42
C MET A 1 11.79 1.14 -18.07
N ARG A 2 12.64 0.19 -17.64
CA ARG A 2 12.76 -1.15 -18.23
C ARG A 2 12.86 -2.21 -17.13
N TRP A 3 12.22 -3.35 -17.36
CA TRP A 3 12.38 -4.56 -16.56
C TRP A 3 13.32 -5.52 -17.29
N THR A 4 14.27 -6.11 -16.58
CA THR A 4 15.23 -7.06 -17.15
C THR A 4 15.41 -8.23 -16.22
N GLU A 5 15.33 -9.45 -16.73
CA GLU A 5 15.72 -10.64 -15.97
C GLU A 5 17.23 -10.85 -16.08
N GLN A 6 17.91 -10.95 -14.94
CA GLN A 6 19.35 -11.17 -14.87
C GLN A 6 19.67 -12.11 -13.72
N ALA A 7 20.38 -13.21 -14.00
CA ALA A 7 20.78 -14.22 -13.02
C ALA A 7 19.61 -14.76 -12.13
N GLY A 8 18.39 -14.83 -12.69
CA GLY A 8 17.20 -15.27 -11.96
C GLY A 8 16.51 -14.18 -11.13
N HIS A 9 17.04 -12.96 -11.11
CA HIS A 9 16.40 -11.81 -10.48
C HIS A 9 15.71 -10.94 -11.52
N LEU A 10 14.63 -10.29 -11.10
CA LEU A 10 13.97 -9.26 -11.88
C LEU A 10 14.54 -7.90 -11.49
N GLU A 11 15.21 -7.22 -12.41
CA GLU A 11 15.77 -5.89 -12.19
C GLU A 11 14.84 -4.81 -12.75
N ALA A 12 14.59 -3.77 -11.95
CA ALA A 12 13.98 -2.52 -12.40
C ALA A 12 15.09 -1.51 -12.74
N ARG A 13 15.09 -1.00 -13.98
CA ARG A 13 16.07 -0.01 -14.45
C ARG A 13 15.43 1.28 -14.96
N LEU A 14 15.98 2.41 -14.51
CA LEU A 14 15.63 3.75 -15.00
C LEU A 14 16.82 4.33 -15.75
N ASN A 15 16.66 4.60 -17.05
CA ASN A 15 17.74 5.06 -17.93
C ASN A 15 19.02 4.20 -17.86
N GLY A 16 18.84 2.89 -17.69
CA GLY A 16 19.94 1.93 -17.59
C GLY A 16 20.54 1.77 -16.18
N ILE A 17 20.17 2.62 -15.23
CA ILE A 17 20.60 2.53 -13.83
C ILE A 17 19.69 1.55 -13.09
N LEU A 18 20.28 0.62 -12.33
CA LEU A 18 19.56 -0.28 -11.43
C LEU A 18 18.97 0.52 -10.28
N ILE A 19 17.65 0.38 -10.08
CA ILE A 19 16.95 1.03 -8.96
C ILE A 19 16.31 0.03 -8.01
N ASP A 20 16.09 -1.22 -8.45
CA ASP A 20 15.60 -2.30 -7.59
C ASP A 20 15.89 -3.68 -8.23
N SER A 21 16.04 -4.72 -7.41
CA SER A 21 16.28 -6.11 -7.83
C SER A 21 15.47 -7.07 -6.96
N TYR A 22 14.53 -7.79 -7.58
CA TYR A 22 13.61 -8.70 -6.90
C TYR A 22 14.04 -10.16 -7.06
N ALA A 23 14.00 -10.92 -5.97
CA ALA A 23 14.24 -12.36 -5.97
C ALA A 23 13.12 -13.14 -6.69
N PRO A 24 13.35 -14.41 -7.08
CA PRO A 24 12.31 -15.24 -7.67
C PRO A 24 11.07 -15.32 -6.77
N GLY A 25 9.90 -14.94 -7.31
CA GLY A 25 8.63 -15.00 -6.60
C GLY A 25 8.37 -13.83 -5.62
N GLU A 26 9.30 -12.89 -5.49
CA GLU A 26 9.08 -11.65 -4.76
C GLU A 26 8.11 -10.74 -5.53
N SER A 27 7.21 -10.06 -4.81
CA SER A 27 6.27 -9.13 -5.42
C SER A 27 6.98 -7.82 -5.79
N ALA A 28 6.98 -7.50 -7.08
CA ALA A 28 7.60 -6.27 -7.57
C ALA A 28 6.66 -5.05 -7.39
N GLY A 29 7.22 -3.95 -6.89
CA GLY A 29 6.49 -2.69 -6.67
C GLY A 29 6.45 -1.77 -7.89
N TYR A 30 5.84 -0.59 -7.68
CA TYR A 30 5.87 0.59 -8.55
C TYR A 30 7.31 1.01 -8.92
N PRO A 31 7.91 0.74 -10.10
CA PRO A 31 9.36 0.90 -10.28
C PRO A 31 9.76 2.36 -10.51
N THR A 32 9.69 3.12 -9.43
CA THR A 32 9.98 4.54 -9.34
C THR A 32 11.22 4.74 -8.48
N LEU A 33 11.97 5.81 -8.75
CA LEU A 33 13.22 6.07 -8.03
C LEU A 33 13.01 6.15 -6.51
N CYS A 34 11.91 6.77 -6.05
CA CYS A 34 11.60 6.87 -4.63
C CYS A 34 11.21 5.56 -3.97
N LYS A 35 10.90 4.50 -4.73
CA LYS A 35 10.53 3.18 -4.20
C LYS A 35 11.59 2.12 -4.42
N GLY A 36 12.74 2.50 -4.97
CA GLY A 36 13.86 1.59 -5.15
C GLY A 36 14.51 1.18 -3.82
N ARG A 37 15.33 0.13 -3.88
CA ARG A 37 16.24 -0.27 -2.79
C ARG A 37 17.63 0.28 -3.06
N PHE A 38 18.20 0.96 -2.08
CA PHE A 38 19.51 1.58 -2.17
C PHE A 38 20.37 1.22 -0.96
N GLU A 39 21.67 1.09 -1.20
CA GLU A 39 22.63 0.85 -0.13
C GLU A 39 22.92 2.16 0.63
N VAL A 40 22.69 2.15 1.94
CA VAL A 40 23.06 3.22 2.86
C VAL A 40 23.75 2.57 4.06
N ASP A 41 24.98 3.02 4.35
CA ASP A 41 25.82 2.48 5.44
C ASP A 41 26.00 0.93 5.38
N GLY A 42 26.03 0.37 4.17
CA GLY A 42 26.21 -1.07 3.93
C GLY A 42 24.93 -1.91 3.96
N GLU A 43 23.76 -1.29 4.19
CA GLU A 43 22.47 -1.96 4.22
C GLU A 43 21.62 -1.52 3.01
N ALA A 44 21.09 -2.50 2.26
CA ALA A 44 20.20 -2.24 1.14
C ALA A 44 18.74 -2.25 1.60
N ASP A 45 18.06 -1.10 1.52
CA ASP A 45 16.67 -0.95 1.97
C ASP A 45 15.89 0.09 1.13
N HIS A 46 14.57 0.15 1.31
CA HIS A 46 13.70 1.22 0.82
C HIS A 46 13.90 2.50 1.64
N VAL A 47 15.00 3.20 1.39
CA VAL A 47 15.43 4.36 2.19
C VAL A 47 14.54 5.60 2.01
N LEU A 48 13.73 5.65 0.95
CA LEU A 48 12.83 6.77 0.66
C LEU A 48 11.36 6.42 0.94
N GLU A 49 10.82 5.42 0.23
CA GLU A 49 9.44 4.97 0.37
C GLU A 49 9.37 3.46 0.11
N GLU A 50 8.75 2.71 1.01
CA GLU A 50 8.49 1.27 0.80
C GLU A 50 7.28 1.09 -0.14
N PRO A 51 7.30 0.14 -1.09
CA PRO A 51 6.18 -0.11 -1.99
C PRO A 51 5.02 -0.81 -1.29
N ALA A 52 4.36 -0.11 -0.38
CA ALA A 52 3.20 -0.56 0.38
C ALA A 52 1.98 0.35 0.13
N SER A 53 0.80 -0.11 0.51
CA SER A 53 -0.42 0.69 0.49
C SER A 53 -0.99 0.92 1.88
N LEU A 54 -1.42 2.16 2.15
CA LEU A 54 -2.11 2.50 3.39
C LEU A 54 -3.46 1.77 3.48
N ASN A 55 -3.65 0.94 4.50
CA ASN A 55 -4.95 0.37 4.84
C ASN A 55 -5.51 1.01 6.11
N ALA A 56 -6.37 2.02 5.94
CA ALA A 56 -6.92 2.80 7.04
C ALA A 56 -8.17 2.19 7.69
N VAL A 57 -8.62 0.98 7.31
CA VAL A 57 -9.86 0.39 7.83
C VAL A 57 -9.83 0.26 9.35
N GLY A 58 -8.72 -0.19 9.93
CA GLY A 58 -8.55 -0.30 11.37
C GLY A 58 -8.53 1.04 12.10
N LEU A 59 -8.26 2.13 11.39
CA LEU A 59 -8.14 3.48 11.94
C LEU A 59 -9.45 4.27 11.86
N LEU A 60 -10.49 3.76 11.21
CA LEU A 60 -11.74 4.47 10.94
C LEU A 60 -12.38 5.11 12.18
N PRO A 61 -12.51 4.43 13.34
CA PRO A 61 -13.09 5.06 14.54
C PRO A 61 -12.26 6.26 15.00
N ARG A 62 -10.93 6.12 15.01
CA ARG A 62 -10.01 7.18 15.44
C ARG A 62 -10.01 8.36 14.47
N LEU A 63 -10.07 8.10 13.17
CA LEU A 63 -10.21 9.16 12.16
C LEU A 63 -11.52 9.94 12.35
N ALA A 64 -12.63 9.26 12.66
CA ALA A 64 -13.90 9.91 12.98
C ALA A 64 -13.80 10.75 14.26
N GLU A 65 -13.17 10.24 15.32
CA GLU A 65 -12.93 10.98 16.58
C GLU A 65 -12.07 12.24 16.36
N MET A 66 -11.12 12.18 15.43
CA MET A 66 -10.29 13.33 15.03
C MET A 66 -11.05 14.37 14.19
N GLY A 67 -12.31 14.12 13.83
CA GLY A 67 -13.14 15.02 13.03
C GLY A 67 -12.89 14.91 11.51
N VAL A 68 -12.30 13.82 11.02
CA VAL A 68 -12.14 13.59 9.58
C VAL A 68 -13.53 13.41 8.96
N ALA A 69 -13.94 14.37 8.13
CA ALA A 69 -15.28 14.41 7.54
C ALA A 69 -15.38 13.69 6.17
N ALA A 70 -14.26 13.41 5.52
CA ALA A 70 -14.25 12.83 4.19
C ALA A 70 -13.03 11.95 3.94
N ILE A 71 -13.24 10.88 3.17
CA ILE A 71 -12.19 10.03 2.61
C ILE A 71 -12.26 10.13 1.09
N LYS A 72 -11.15 10.50 0.46
CA LYS A 72 -11.03 10.56 -1.00
C LYS A 72 -10.44 9.25 -1.52
N ILE A 73 -11.13 8.64 -2.48
CA ILE A 73 -10.65 7.45 -3.19
C ILE A 73 -10.32 7.89 -4.63
N GLU A 74 -9.05 7.80 -5.02
CA GLU A 74 -8.62 8.12 -6.38
C GLU A 74 -8.37 6.85 -7.20
N GLY A 75 -9.16 6.66 -8.26
CA GLY A 75 -9.10 5.49 -9.15
C GLY A 75 -8.60 5.80 -10.56
N ARG A 76 -7.78 6.85 -10.76
CA ARG A 76 -7.32 7.24 -12.10
C ARG A 76 -6.62 6.06 -12.78
N GLN A 77 -7.00 5.76 -14.02
CA GLN A 77 -6.48 4.61 -14.78
C GLN A 77 -6.70 3.24 -14.09
N ARG A 78 -7.73 3.11 -13.25
CA ARG A 78 -8.16 1.82 -12.68
C ARG A 78 -9.40 1.28 -13.40
N SER A 79 -9.59 -0.04 -13.37
CA SER A 79 -10.73 -0.69 -14.00
C SER A 79 -12.03 -0.41 -13.21
N PRO A 80 -13.22 -0.49 -13.86
CA PRO A 80 -14.49 -0.38 -13.16
C PRO A 80 -14.64 -1.42 -12.03
N ALA A 81 -14.13 -2.64 -12.23
CA ALA A 81 -14.15 -3.70 -11.23
C ALA A 81 -13.33 -3.35 -9.98
N TYR A 82 -12.13 -2.78 -10.17
CA TYR A 82 -11.29 -2.26 -9.09
C TYR A 82 -12.04 -1.20 -8.28
N VAL A 83 -12.55 -0.18 -8.97
CA VAL A 83 -13.22 0.97 -8.32
C VAL A 83 -14.44 0.50 -7.54
N SER A 84 -15.27 -0.36 -8.14
CA SER A 84 -16.45 -0.93 -7.49
C SER A 84 -16.09 -1.66 -6.19
N GLN A 85 -15.08 -2.55 -6.25
CA GLN A 85 -14.68 -3.35 -5.08
C GLN A 85 -14.11 -2.50 -3.95
N VAL A 86 -13.23 -1.54 -4.26
CA VAL A 86 -12.60 -0.66 -3.27
C VAL A 86 -13.67 0.23 -2.61
N VAL A 87 -14.52 0.88 -3.40
CA VAL A 87 -15.57 1.77 -2.90
C VAL A 87 -16.58 0.99 -2.04
N ALA A 88 -17.06 -0.17 -2.50
CA ALA A 88 -18.02 -0.97 -1.74
C ALA A 88 -17.43 -1.44 -0.39
N THR A 89 -16.17 -1.87 -0.39
CA THR A 89 -15.48 -2.33 0.82
C THR A 89 -15.31 -1.20 1.82
N LEU A 90 -14.79 -0.05 1.37
CA LEU A 90 -14.61 1.12 2.23
C LEU A 90 -15.94 1.66 2.75
N ARG A 91 -16.98 1.71 1.91
CA ARG A 91 -18.32 2.17 2.31
C ARG A 91 -18.87 1.30 3.45
N ALA A 92 -18.83 -0.02 3.29
CA ALA A 92 -19.28 -0.95 4.32
C ALA A 92 -18.51 -0.80 5.65
N ALA A 93 -17.18 -0.63 5.57
CA ALA A 93 -16.35 -0.40 6.74
C ALA A 93 -16.68 0.93 7.44
N ILE A 94 -16.81 2.02 6.67
CA ILE A 94 -17.16 3.35 7.20
C ILE A 94 -18.56 3.32 7.82
N ASP A 95 -19.56 2.74 7.15
CA ASP A 95 -20.91 2.60 7.72
C ASP A 95 -20.89 1.85 9.06
N SER A 96 -20.14 0.75 9.12
CA SER A 96 -19.98 0.00 10.36
C SER A 96 -19.29 0.81 11.46
N ALA A 97 -18.27 1.60 11.12
CA ALA A 97 -17.57 2.46 12.07
C ALA A 97 -18.46 3.59 12.60
N CYS A 98 -19.26 4.21 11.73
CA CYS A 98 -20.19 5.27 12.11
C CYS A 98 -21.38 4.76 12.95
N ALA A 99 -21.89 3.56 12.65
CA ALA A 99 -23.07 3.01 13.33
C ALA A 99 -22.79 2.61 14.79
N ALA A 100 -21.61 2.07 15.07
CA ALA A 100 -21.22 1.65 16.42
C ALA A 100 -19.69 1.76 16.63
N PRO A 101 -19.13 2.98 16.78
CA PRO A 101 -17.69 3.19 16.88
C PRO A 101 -17.02 2.35 17.97
N SER A 102 -17.65 2.24 19.16
CA SER A 102 -17.13 1.47 20.30
C SER A 102 -17.15 -0.05 20.11
N ARG A 103 -17.86 -0.54 19.10
CA ARG A 103 -17.94 -1.97 18.74
C ARG A 103 -17.31 -2.25 17.38
N PHE A 104 -16.68 -1.25 16.76
CA PHE A 104 -16.07 -1.42 15.46
C PHE A 104 -14.89 -2.39 15.55
N ALA A 105 -14.86 -3.33 14.61
CA ALA A 105 -13.72 -4.18 14.36
C ALA A 105 -13.49 -4.25 12.85
N ALA A 106 -12.25 -4.08 12.42
CA ALA A 106 -11.86 -4.30 11.03
C ALA A 106 -12.09 -5.77 10.68
N ARG A 107 -13.04 -6.03 9.78
CA ARG A 107 -13.38 -7.41 9.42
C ARG A 107 -12.36 -8.01 8.46
N PRO A 108 -11.99 -9.30 8.62
CA PRO A 108 -10.99 -9.96 7.76
C PRO A 108 -11.30 -9.88 6.27
N GLU A 109 -12.58 -9.92 5.89
CA GLU A 109 -13.01 -9.82 4.50
C GLU A 109 -12.67 -8.45 3.87
N TRP A 110 -12.77 -7.36 4.63
CA TRP A 110 -12.42 -6.02 4.16
C TRP A 110 -10.91 -5.87 4.00
N MET A 111 -10.15 -6.35 5.00
CA MET A 111 -8.70 -6.34 4.98
C MET A 111 -8.17 -7.11 3.77
N SER A 112 -8.69 -8.33 3.55
CA SER A 112 -8.32 -9.17 2.42
C SER A 112 -8.75 -8.57 1.08
N ALA A 113 -9.90 -7.89 1.02
CA ALA A 113 -10.38 -7.26 -0.20
C ALA A 113 -9.51 -6.09 -0.64
N LEU A 114 -9.07 -5.24 0.30
CA LEU A 114 -8.20 -4.11 0.01
C LEU A 114 -6.74 -4.55 -0.21
N ALA A 115 -6.25 -5.56 0.51
CA ALA A 115 -4.88 -6.06 0.36
C ALA A 115 -4.57 -6.60 -1.04
N ARG A 116 -5.55 -7.18 -1.74
CA ARG A 116 -5.38 -7.61 -3.16
C ARG A 116 -5.04 -6.48 -4.12
N HIS A 117 -5.31 -5.23 -3.71
CA HIS A 117 -5.07 -4.02 -4.49
C HIS A 117 -3.85 -3.24 -4.00
N ALA A 118 -3.18 -3.75 -2.97
CA ALA A 118 -2.03 -3.11 -2.36
C ALA A 118 -0.80 -3.23 -3.27
N GLU A 119 -0.07 -2.13 -3.39
CA GLU A 119 1.24 -2.12 -4.02
C GLU A 119 2.20 -3.06 -3.29
N GLY A 120 3.07 -3.74 -4.03
CA GLY A 120 4.02 -4.71 -3.48
C GLY A 120 3.37 -5.88 -2.72
N ALA A 121 2.04 -6.05 -2.80
CA ALA A 121 1.26 -6.94 -1.94
C ALA A 121 1.46 -6.67 -0.43
N GLN A 122 1.85 -5.45 -0.07
CA GLN A 122 2.13 -5.03 1.30
C GLN A 122 1.17 -3.93 1.73
N VAL A 123 0.68 -4.02 2.97
CA VAL A 123 -0.14 -2.98 3.59
C VAL A 123 0.56 -2.39 4.79
N THR A 124 0.38 -1.09 5.00
CA THR A 124 0.93 -0.34 6.13
C THR A 124 -0.16 0.52 6.76
N GLN A 125 0.00 0.90 8.03
CA GLN A 125 -0.69 2.04 8.62
C GLN A 125 0.13 3.34 8.49
N GLY A 126 1.26 3.30 7.79
CA GLY A 126 2.14 4.45 7.54
C GLY A 126 2.72 5.01 8.84
N ALA A 127 2.57 6.31 9.05
CA ALA A 127 3.02 7.00 10.25
C ALA A 127 2.34 6.51 11.56
N PHE A 128 1.31 5.68 11.47
CA PHE A 128 0.68 5.05 12.63
C PHE A 128 1.36 3.74 13.07
N ASP A 129 2.15 3.08 12.19
CA ASP A 129 2.88 1.84 12.50
C ASP A 129 4.35 2.07 12.89
N ARG A 130 5.01 3.11 12.35
CA ARG A 130 6.46 3.32 12.56
C ARG A 130 6.70 4.35 13.67
N PRO A 131 7.54 4.06 14.69
CA PRO A 131 8.14 5.12 15.49
C PRO A 131 9.02 5.97 14.57
N TRP A 132 8.92 7.29 14.70
CA TRP A 132 9.86 8.19 14.03
C TRP A 132 11.29 7.83 14.48
N LYS A 133 12.17 7.55 13.52
CA LYS A 133 13.61 7.42 13.77
C LYS A 133 14.23 8.81 13.89
#